data_AF-A0A965VR92-F1
#
_entry.id   AF-A0A965VR92-F1
#
_cell.length_a   1.000
_cell.length_b   1.000
_cell.length_c   1.000
_cell.angle_alpha   90.00
_cell.angle_beta   90.00
_cell.angle_gamma   90.00
#
_symmetry.space_group_name_H-M   'P 1'
#
loop_
_entity.id
_entity.type
_entity.pdbx_description
1 polymer ?
#
loop_
_entity_poly.entity_id
_entity_poly.type
_entity_poly.pdbx_seq_one_letter_code
_entity_poly.pdbx_strand_id
1 'polypeptide(L)'
;VMSSPPIGEALRQTVFPDRVDFATITTIIGGTVGGYITYAGAHRLLDKGMVGPENVSAVSRAALTGIAVTGVMRFVLFLAVLGVVHAGTTIDVSGDRANPAAQAFEAAAGEAGLRIFGAILWSAALTSVIGAAYTSVSFLTIFKSNLSERARNLITVGFIGLSLTLYLVINTPPAKMLVFVGGLNGLILPIGLTIFLYAAWARSDLMGGHRYPRGLLSLGVFVCALTWYMGYKSIGPIFALLDP
;
A
#
# COMPACT_ATOMS: atom_id res chain seq x y z
N VAL A 1 2.16 3.22 29.09
CA VAL A 1 3.38 4.02 28.77
C VAL A 1 2.95 5.22 27.93
N MET A 2 3.30 6.46 28.31
CA MET A 2 3.11 7.61 27.41
C MET A 2 4.26 7.61 26.41
N SER A 3 4.00 7.36 25.13
CA SER A 3 5.02 6.92 24.17
C SER A 3 6.17 7.92 23.92
N SER A 4 6.09 9.19 24.33
CA SER A 4 7.19 10.18 24.34
C SER A 4 8.30 9.95 23.29
N PRO A 5 7.96 9.89 21.99
CA PRO A 5 8.92 9.49 20.97
C PRO A 5 10.05 10.50 20.81
N PRO A 6 11.25 10.07 20.38
CA PRO A 6 12.37 10.96 20.12
C PRO A 6 12.15 11.71 18.78
N ILE A 7 11.23 12.68 18.78
CA ILE A 7 10.78 13.38 17.55
C ILE A 7 11.95 14.04 16.82
N GLY A 8 12.88 14.69 17.55
CA GLY A 8 14.03 15.36 16.95
C GLY A 8 14.92 14.40 16.15
N GLU A 9 15.20 13.22 16.72
CA GLU A 9 15.99 12.20 16.04
C GLU A 9 15.22 11.60 14.85
N ALA A 10 13.92 11.34 15.01
CA ALA A 10 13.08 10.86 13.91
C ALA A 10 13.08 11.83 12.71
N LEU A 11 13.01 13.15 12.96
CA LEU A 11 13.06 14.17 11.91
C LEU A 11 14.44 14.24 11.26
N ARG A 12 15.53 14.14 12.04
CA ARG A 12 16.90 14.09 11.51
C ARG A 12 17.07 12.89 10.57
N GLN A 13 16.68 11.70 11.00
CA GLN A 13 16.80 10.46 10.21
C GLN A 13 15.90 10.46 8.96
N THR A 14 14.82 11.25 8.95
CA THR A 14 13.96 11.41 7.76
C THR A 14 14.69 12.14 6.62
N VAL A 15 15.55 13.11 6.95
CA VAL A 15 16.26 13.95 5.96
C VAL A 15 17.66 13.41 5.66
N PHE A 16 18.36 12.94 6.70
CA PHE A 16 19.73 12.44 6.60
C PHE A 16 19.86 11.12 7.40
N PRO A 17 19.39 10.00 6.83
CA PRO A 17 19.41 8.71 7.52
C PRO A 17 20.82 8.15 7.65
N ASP A 18 21.15 7.61 8.82
CA ASP A 18 22.43 6.92 9.04
C ASP A 18 22.48 5.56 8.31
N ARG A 19 21.32 4.95 8.06
CA ARG A 19 21.17 3.69 7.33
C ARG A 19 20.03 3.77 6.34
N VAL A 20 20.27 3.29 5.12
CA VAL A 20 19.25 3.17 4.07
C VAL A 20 19.03 1.69 3.79
N ASP A 21 17.86 1.18 4.20
CA ASP A 21 17.41 -0.16 3.86
C ASP A 21 16.37 -0.09 2.73
N PHE A 22 16.82 -0.37 1.52
CA PHE A 22 15.94 -0.36 0.35
C PHE A 22 14.81 -1.39 0.46
N ALA A 23 15.01 -2.55 1.09
CA ALA A 23 13.96 -3.55 1.24
C ALA A 23 12.83 -3.02 2.13
N THR A 24 13.18 -2.42 3.26
CA THR A 24 12.19 -1.78 4.16
C THR A 24 11.45 -0.65 3.44
N ILE A 25 12.17 0.24 2.72
CA ILE A 25 11.53 1.36 2.01
C ILE A 25 10.61 0.82 0.89
N THR A 26 11.07 -0.12 0.07
CA THR A 26 10.26 -0.75 -0.99
C THR A 26 8.99 -1.39 -0.43
N THR A 27 9.08 -2.08 0.70
CA THR A 27 7.94 -2.70 1.38
C THR A 27 6.92 -1.67 1.87
N ILE A 28 7.38 -0.57 2.48
CA ILE A 28 6.48 0.49 2.96
C ILE A 28 5.80 1.19 1.78
N ILE A 29 6.55 1.50 0.72
CA ILE A 29 5.99 2.11 -0.50
C ILE A 29 4.99 1.15 -1.15
N GLY A 30 5.34 -0.11 -1.31
CA GLY A 30 4.48 -1.14 -1.88
C GLY A 30 3.18 -1.35 -1.11
N GLY A 31 3.23 -1.32 0.23
CA GLY A 31 2.03 -1.35 1.08
C GLY A 31 1.20 -0.06 1.05
N THR A 32 1.65 1.01 0.37
CA THR A 32 0.93 2.28 0.25
C THR A 32 0.32 2.48 -1.12
N VAL A 33 1.10 2.22 -2.16
CA VAL A 33 0.72 2.53 -3.55
C VAL A 33 0.76 1.30 -4.45
N GLY A 34 1.29 0.17 -4.00
CA GLY A 34 1.40 -1.01 -4.85
C GLY A 34 0.10 -1.80 -5.01
N GLY A 35 0.13 -2.74 -5.97
CA GLY A 35 -1.00 -3.63 -6.26
C GLY A 35 -2.27 -2.87 -6.65
N TYR A 36 -3.40 -3.30 -6.09
CA TYR A 36 -4.73 -2.78 -6.42
C TYR A 36 -4.92 -1.29 -6.07
N ILE A 37 -4.18 -0.75 -5.09
CA ILE A 37 -4.41 0.59 -4.54
C ILE A 37 -4.27 1.68 -5.61
N THR A 38 -3.26 1.56 -6.49
CA THR A 38 -3.05 2.49 -7.60
C THR A 38 -4.23 2.52 -8.58
N TYR A 39 -4.93 1.41 -8.76
CA TYR A 39 -6.00 1.28 -9.77
C TYR A 39 -7.40 1.50 -9.17
N ALA A 40 -7.61 1.11 -7.92
CA ALA A 40 -8.93 1.09 -7.28
C ALA A 40 -9.63 2.45 -7.30
N GLY A 41 -8.89 3.53 -7.05
CA GLY A 41 -9.41 4.89 -7.09
C GLY A 41 -9.92 5.24 -8.48
N ALA A 42 -9.10 5.04 -9.52
CA ALA A 42 -9.47 5.31 -10.90
C ALA A 42 -10.69 4.52 -11.34
N HIS A 43 -10.73 3.20 -11.07
CA HIS A 43 -11.87 2.36 -11.43
C HIS A 43 -13.18 2.85 -10.78
N ARG A 44 -13.17 3.21 -9.50
CA ARG A 44 -14.36 3.77 -8.83
C ARG A 44 -14.84 5.10 -9.45
N LEU A 45 -13.93 5.92 -9.98
CA LEU A 45 -14.28 7.15 -10.68
C LEU A 45 -14.90 6.83 -12.04
N LEU A 46 -14.31 5.89 -12.78
CA LEU A 46 -14.81 5.41 -14.08
C LEU A 46 -16.21 4.80 -13.95
N ASP A 47 -16.44 3.97 -12.94
CA ASP A 47 -17.75 3.35 -12.68
C ASP A 47 -18.84 4.39 -12.34
N LYS A 48 -18.45 5.55 -11.81
CA LYS A 48 -19.34 6.69 -11.54
C LYS A 48 -19.51 7.61 -12.75
N GLY A 49 -18.92 7.29 -13.90
CA GLY A 49 -18.95 8.12 -15.10
C GLY A 49 -18.13 9.41 -15.01
N MET A 50 -17.26 9.55 -14.00
CA MET A 50 -16.38 10.72 -13.86
C MET A 50 -15.15 10.56 -14.77
N VAL A 51 -15.36 10.73 -16.07
CA VAL A 51 -14.34 10.65 -17.13
C VAL A 51 -14.04 12.03 -17.70
N GLY A 52 -12.93 12.18 -18.42
CA GLY A 52 -12.61 13.39 -19.17
C GLY A 52 -11.76 14.45 -18.43
N PRO A 53 -11.14 15.39 -19.18
CA PRO A 53 -10.22 16.40 -18.64
C PRO A 53 -10.84 17.35 -17.61
N GLU A 54 -12.14 17.60 -17.67
CA GLU A 54 -12.90 18.46 -16.76
C GLU A 54 -12.82 18.00 -15.30
N ASN A 55 -12.63 16.70 -15.08
CA ASN A 55 -12.55 16.11 -13.75
C ASN A 55 -11.13 16.17 -13.15
N VAL A 56 -10.10 16.51 -13.93
CA VAL A 56 -8.69 16.44 -13.51
C VAL A 56 -8.41 17.25 -12.26
N SER A 57 -8.98 18.46 -12.14
CA SER A 57 -8.78 19.31 -10.96
C SER A 57 -9.38 18.67 -9.69
N ALA A 58 -10.60 18.15 -9.78
CA ALA A 58 -11.28 17.52 -8.66
C ALA A 58 -10.56 16.24 -8.23
N VAL A 59 -10.16 15.40 -9.19
CA VAL A 59 -9.42 14.15 -8.95
C VAL A 59 -8.05 14.45 -8.33
N SER A 60 -7.32 15.44 -8.85
CA SER A 60 -6.01 15.82 -8.33
C SER A 60 -6.09 16.33 -6.89
N ARG A 61 -7.09 17.19 -6.59
CA ARG A 61 -7.31 17.69 -5.22
C ARG A 61 -7.67 16.56 -4.26
N ALA A 62 -8.56 15.65 -4.68
CA ALA A 62 -8.94 14.50 -3.87
C ALA A 62 -7.75 13.58 -3.60
N ALA A 63 -6.93 13.31 -4.62
CA ALA A 63 -5.72 12.50 -4.50
C ALA A 63 -4.69 13.15 -3.55
N LEU A 64 -4.40 14.44 -3.72
CA LEU A 64 -3.44 15.17 -2.88
C LEU A 64 -3.89 15.22 -1.41
N THR A 65 -5.16 15.51 -1.15
CA THR A 65 -5.70 15.48 0.22
C THR A 65 -5.62 14.08 0.82
N GLY A 66 -5.97 13.05 0.03
CA GLY A 66 -5.87 11.65 0.48
C GLY A 66 -4.45 11.23 0.82
N ILE A 67 -3.48 11.59 -0.03
CA ILE A 67 -2.05 11.33 0.19
C ILE A 67 -1.56 12.06 1.44
N ALA A 68 -1.90 13.35 1.60
CA ALA A 68 -1.48 14.14 2.75
C ALA A 68 -2.01 13.57 4.07
N VAL A 69 -3.32 13.29 4.15
CA VAL A 69 -3.94 12.69 5.35
C VAL A 69 -3.33 11.32 5.65
N THR A 70 -3.16 10.48 4.63
CA THR A 70 -2.55 9.15 4.81
C THR A 70 -1.11 9.25 5.29
N GLY A 71 -0.33 10.19 4.74
CA GLY A 71 1.05 10.44 5.15
C GLY A 71 1.16 10.89 6.60
N VAL A 72 0.33 11.86 7.01
CA VAL A 72 0.29 12.34 8.40
C VAL A 72 -0.08 11.21 9.35
N MET A 73 -1.14 10.45 9.07
CA MET A 73 -1.57 9.35 9.92
C MET A 73 -0.50 8.26 10.05
N ARG A 74 0.18 7.92 8.96
CA ARG A 74 1.29 6.96 8.97
C ARG A 74 2.47 7.46 9.80
N PHE A 75 2.80 8.74 9.70
CA PHE A 75 3.87 9.33 10.50
C PHE A 75 3.53 9.36 11.98
N VAL A 76 2.29 9.70 12.35
CA VAL A 76 1.81 9.65 13.75
C VAL A 76 1.86 8.23 14.30
N LEU A 77 1.37 7.24 13.54
CA LEU A 77 1.44 5.83 13.94
C LEU A 77 2.88 5.33 14.07
N PHE A 78 3.78 5.72 13.14
CA PHE A 78 5.20 5.44 13.24
C PHE A 78 5.80 6.01 14.52
N LEU A 79 5.56 7.29 14.82
CA LEU A 79 6.03 7.92 16.06
C LEU A 79 5.46 7.24 17.31
N ALA A 80 4.20 6.82 17.30
CA ALA A 80 3.60 6.10 18.42
C ALA A 80 4.33 4.79 18.70
N VAL A 81 4.60 3.99 17.67
CA VAL A 81 5.33 2.71 17.79
C VAL A 81 6.80 2.96 18.14
N LEU A 82 7.46 3.92 17.50
CA LEU A 82 8.84 4.31 17.81
C LEU A 82 8.99 4.70 19.28
N GLY A 83 8.03 5.43 19.81
CA GLY A 83 8.01 5.85 21.20
C GLY A 83 7.91 4.69 22.18
N VAL A 84 7.09 3.69 21.88
CA VAL A 84 7.00 2.45 22.68
C VAL A 84 8.34 1.70 22.68
N VAL A 85 8.97 1.55 21.52
CA VAL A 85 10.28 0.88 21.41
C VAL A 85 11.37 1.68 22.12
N HIS A 86 11.37 3.01 21.96
CA HIS A 86 12.34 3.91 22.61
C HIS A 86 12.22 3.90 24.14
N ALA A 87 11.01 3.70 24.67
CA ALA A 87 10.77 3.55 26.11
C ALA A 87 11.32 2.23 26.69
N GLY A 88 11.94 1.38 25.87
CA GLY A 88 12.57 0.12 26.30
C GLY A 88 11.64 -1.09 26.24
N THR A 89 10.43 -0.95 25.69
CA THR A 89 9.55 -2.10 25.46
C THR A 89 10.16 -3.01 24.40
N THR A 90 10.49 -4.23 24.78
CA THR A 90 10.85 -5.30 23.85
C THR A 90 9.62 -5.75 23.08
N ILE A 91 9.63 -5.52 21.76
CA ILE A 91 8.62 -6.03 20.84
C ILE A 91 9.13 -7.34 20.25
N ASP A 92 8.38 -8.42 20.50
CA ASP A 92 8.65 -9.72 19.92
C ASP A 92 8.26 -9.70 18.43
N VAL A 93 9.29 -9.87 17.60
CA VAL A 93 9.19 -10.03 16.15
C VAL A 93 9.50 -11.47 15.72
N SER A 94 9.82 -12.35 16.68
CA SER A 94 10.29 -13.72 16.49
C SER A 94 9.21 -14.73 16.82
N GLY A 95 8.59 -15.31 15.80
CA GLY A 95 7.69 -16.46 15.94
C GLY A 95 6.43 -16.33 15.10
N ASP A 96 5.77 -17.47 14.86
CA ASP A 96 4.62 -17.56 13.95
C ASP A 96 3.37 -16.82 14.46
N ARG A 97 3.33 -16.51 15.76
CA ARG A 97 2.26 -15.76 16.42
C ARG A 97 2.66 -14.33 16.79
N ALA A 98 3.89 -13.92 16.47
CA ALA A 98 4.35 -12.57 16.76
C ALA A 98 3.47 -11.55 16.03
N ASN A 99 2.90 -10.61 16.78
CA ASN A 99 2.18 -9.47 16.25
C ASN A 99 2.78 -8.17 16.81
N PRO A 100 3.88 -7.68 16.21
CA PRO A 100 4.60 -6.50 16.68
C PRO A 100 3.72 -5.26 16.80
N ALA A 101 2.76 -5.10 15.87
CA ALA A 101 1.85 -3.97 15.85
C ALA A 101 0.88 -4.03 17.03
N ALA A 102 0.28 -5.19 17.31
CA ALA A 102 -0.59 -5.36 18.48
C ALA A 102 0.16 -5.12 19.79
N GLN A 103 1.36 -5.68 19.92
CA GLN A 103 2.21 -5.52 21.11
C GLN A 103 2.54 -4.04 21.38
N ALA A 104 2.77 -3.24 20.33
CA ALA A 104 3.02 -1.81 20.52
C ALA A 104 1.79 -1.08 21.10
N PHE A 105 0.59 -1.42 20.64
CA PHE A 105 -0.66 -0.86 21.18
C PHE A 105 -0.91 -1.34 22.62
N GLU A 106 -0.66 -2.61 22.90
CA GLU A 106 -0.78 -3.19 24.23
C GLU A 106 0.22 -2.57 25.22
N ALA A 107 1.47 -2.35 24.81
CA ALA A 107 2.46 -1.69 25.67
C ALA A 107 2.10 -0.22 25.97
N ALA A 108 1.45 0.46 25.02
CA ALA A 108 0.99 1.83 25.22
C ALA A 108 -0.18 1.92 26.21
N ALA A 109 -1.22 1.08 26.03
CA ALA A 109 -2.52 1.24 26.68
C ALA A 109 -3.10 -0.05 27.33
N GLY A 110 -2.27 -1.07 27.55
CA GLY A 110 -2.67 -2.38 28.10
C GLY A 110 -3.68 -3.11 27.21
N GLU A 111 -4.52 -3.94 27.85
CA GLU A 111 -5.60 -4.69 27.22
C GLU A 111 -6.53 -3.82 26.37
N ALA A 112 -6.79 -2.58 26.78
CA ALA A 112 -7.58 -1.63 26.00
C ALA A 112 -6.92 -1.32 24.65
N GLY A 113 -5.60 -1.09 24.64
CA GLY A 113 -4.82 -0.89 23.42
C GLY A 113 -4.88 -2.09 22.48
N LEU A 114 -4.74 -3.30 23.03
CA LEU A 114 -4.86 -4.55 22.27
C LEU A 114 -6.23 -4.67 21.58
N ARG A 115 -7.32 -4.41 22.30
CA ARG A 115 -8.68 -4.47 21.74
C ARG A 115 -8.94 -3.39 20.69
N ILE A 116 -8.45 -2.18 20.93
CA ILE A 116 -8.53 -1.07 19.97
C ILE A 116 -7.79 -1.43 18.68
N PHE A 117 -6.57 -1.97 18.79
CA PHE A 117 -5.81 -2.45 17.64
C PHE A 117 -6.59 -3.51 16.85
N GLY A 118 -7.16 -4.49 17.54
CA GLY A 118 -7.98 -5.54 16.93
C GLY A 118 -9.18 -4.96 16.15
N ALA A 119 -9.90 -4.00 16.74
CA ALA A 119 -11.04 -3.35 16.09
C ALA A 119 -10.61 -2.52 14.86
N ILE A 120 -9.49 -1.79 14.95
CA ILE A 120 -8.92 -1.02 13.83
C ILE A 120 -8.52 -1.97 12.69
N LEU A 121 -7.76 -3.03 13.00
CA LEU A 121 -7.28 -3.98 12.00
C LEU A 121 -8.44 -4.71 11.32
N TRP A 122 -9.46 -5.11 12.08
CA TRP A 122 -10.68 -5.72 11.53
C TRP A 122 -11.42 -4.78 10.58
N SER A 123 -11.64 -3.53 10.99
CA SER A 123 -12.32 -2.52 10.15
C SER A 123 -11.53 -2.21 8.87
N ALA A 124 -10.21 -2.08 8.98
CA ALA A 124 -9.32 -1.84 7.84
C ALA A 124 -9.29 -3.04 6.88
N ALA A 125 -9.30 -4.27 7.40
CA ALA A 125 -9.31 -5.49 6.60
C ALA A 125 -10.59 -5.61 5.75
N LEU A 126 -11.78 -5.34 6.33
CA LEU A 126 -13.05 -5.45 5.60
C LEU A 126 -13.09 -4.55 4.34
N THR A 127 -12.71 -3.29 4.49
CA THR A 127 -12.69 -2.33 3.37
C THR A 127 -11.64 -2.69 2.32
N SER A 128 -10.49 -3.21 2.75
CA SER A 128 -9.38 -3.61 1.88
C SER A 128 -9.68 -4.87 1.09
N VAL A 129 -10.25 -5.90 1.72
CA VAL A 129 -10.62 -7.17 1.05
C VAL A 129 -11.63 -6.91 -0.06
N ILE A 130 -12.68 -6.14 0.23
CA ILE A 130 -13.69 -5.78 -0.78
C ILE A 130 -13.05 -4.93 -1.89
N GLY A 131 -12.23 -3.94 -1.54
CA GLY A 131 -11.55 -3.08 -2.50
C GLY A 131 -10.63 -3.84 -3.45
N ALA A 132 -9.80 -4.74 -2.92
CA ALA A 132 -8.86 -5.55 -3.70
C ALA A 132 -9.59 -6.52 -4.63
N ALA A 133 -10.60 -7.24 -4.10
CA ALA A 133 -11.38 -8.18 -4.88
C ALA A 133 -12.19 -7.48 -5.97
N TYR A 134 -12.85 -6.36 -5.64
CA TYR A 134 -13.58 -5.54 -6.61
C TYR A 134 -12.69 -5.07 -7.76
N THR A 135 -11.52 -4.52 -7.43
CA THR A 135 -10.57 -4.01 -8.43
C THR A 135 -10.08 -5.14 -9.33
N SER A 136 -9.74 -6.30 -8.75
CA SER A 136 -9.32 -7.48 -9.49
C SER A 136 -10.40 -7.97 -10.47
N VAL A 137 -11.65 -8.06 -10.01
CA VAL A 137 -12.77 -8.47 -10.87
C VAL A 137 -13.10 -7.42 -11.92
N SER A 138 -12.92 -6.14 -11.62
CA SER A 138 -13.15 -5.07 -12.61
C SER A 138 -12.19 -5.15 -13.79
N PHE A 139 -10.99 -5.72 -13.65
CA PHE A 139 -10.10 -5.97 -14.79
C PHE A 139 -10.60 -7.09 -15.72
N LEU A 140 -11.43 -8.03 -15.23
CA LEU A 140 -11.98 -9.10 -16.05
C LEU A 140 -12.91 -8.58 -17.15
N THR A 141 -13.50 -7.40 -16.98
CA THR A 141 -14.40 -6.81 -17.99
C THR A 141 -13.67 -6.44 -19.28
N ILE A 142 -12.34 -6.25 -19.23
CA ILE A 142 -11.49 -6.05 -20.42
C ILE A 142 -11.56 -7.29 -21.33
N PHE A 143 -11.57 -8.49 -20.75
CA PHE A 143 -11.63 -9.75 -21.50
C PHE A 143 -13.07 -10.18 -21.80
N LYS A 144 -14.04 -9.74 -21.00
CA LYS A 144 -15.46 -10.07 -21.17
C LYS A 144 -16.35 -8.89 -20.78
N SER A 145 -16.72 -8.07 -21.76
CA SER A 145 -17.47 -6.82 -21.58
C SER A 145 -18.92 -6.99 -21.06
N ASN A 146 -19.54 -8.17 -21.24
CA ASN A 146 -20.95 -8.42 -20.90
C ASN A 146 -21.17 -9.14 -19.56
N LEU A 147 -20.40 -8.80 -18.53
CA LEU A 147 -20.61 -9.34 -17.18
C LEU A 147 -21.70 -8.53 -16.46
N SER A 148 -22.83 -9.20 -16.15
CA SER A 148 -23.88 -8.58 -15.31
C SER A 148 -23.35 -8.27 -13.91
N GLU A 149 -23.94 -7.29 -13.24
CA GLU A 149 -23.56 -6.93 -11.86
C GLU A 149 -23.62 -8.12 -10.91
N ARG A 150 -24.66 -8.96 -11.04
CA ARG A 150 -24.81 -10.18 -10.24
C ARG A 150 -23.65 -11.16 -10.48
N ALA A 151 -23.23 -11.33 -11.72
CA ALA A 151 -22.07 -12.16 -12.04
C ALA A 151 -20.78 -11.58 -11.48
N ARG A 152 -20.55 -10.26 -11.58
CA ARG A 152 -19.39 -9.58 -10.98
C ARG A 152 -19.33 -9.77 -9.46
N ASN A 153 -20.48 -9.64 -8.78
CA ASN A 153 -20.56 -9.85 -7.33
C ASN A 153 -20.26 -11.30 -6.95
N LEU A 154 -20.81 -12.27 -7.68
CA LEU A 154 -20.52 -13.70 -7.45
C LEU A 154 -19.05 -14.03 -7.66
N ILE A 155 -18.42 -13.52 -8.73
CA ILE A 155 -16.99 -13.71 -8.99
C ILE A 155 -16.16 -13.03 -7.89
N THR A 156 -16.56 -11.85 -7.41
CA THR A 156 -15.86 -11.14 -6.32
C THR A 156 -15.87 -11.97 -5.04
N VAL A 157 -17.04 -12.53 -4.66
CA VAL A 157 -17.15 -13.42 -3.50
C VAL A 157 -16.32 -14.69 -3.70
N GLY A 158 -16.38 -15.29 -4.89
CA GLY A 158 -15.56 -16.47 -5.24
C GLY A 158 -14.05 -16.20 -5.16
N PHE A 159 -13.60 -15.02 -5.61
CA PHE A 159 -12.21 -14.60 -5.55
C PHE A 159 -11.73 -14.43 -4.10
N ILE A 160 -12.57 -13.86 -3.22
CA ILE A 160 -12.29 -13.75 -1.79
C ILE A 160 -12.17 -15.16 -1.17
N GLY A 161 -13.12 -16.05 -1.47
CA GLY A 161 -13.12 -17.43 -0.99
C GLY A 161 -11.85 -18.18 -1.42
N LEU A 162 -11.50 -18.12 -2.70
CA LEU A 162 -10.27 -18.73 -3.22
C LEU A 162 -9.01 -18.16 -2.56
N SER A 163 -8.92 -16.83 -2.42
CA SER A 163 -7.78 -16.18 -1.77
C SER A 163 -7.62 -16.61 -0.31
N LEU A 164 -8.75 -16.73 0.41
CA LEU A 164 -8.76 -17.25 1.78
C LEU A 164 -8.29 -18.70 1.84
N THR A 165 -8.80 -19.57 0.96
CA THR A 165 -8.37 -20.98 0.90
C THR A 165 -6.88 -21.09 0.63
N LEU A 166 -6.35 -20.36 -0.35
CA LEU A 166 -4.92 -20.36 -0.67
C LEU A 166 -4.09 -19.88 0.52
N TYR A 167 -4.51 -18.82 1.20
CA TYR A 167 -3.83 -18.32 2.39
C TYR A 167 -3.76 -19.38 3.50
N LEU A 168 -4.87 -20.08 3.77
CA LEU A 168 -4.92 -21.15 4.77
C LEU A 168 -4.02 -22.35 4.40
N VAL A 169 -3.87 -22.65 3.10
CA VAL A 169 -3.00 -23.74 2.61
C VAL A 169 -1.51 -23.36 2.70
N ILE A 170 -1.16 -22.11 2.40
CA ILE A 170 0.22 -21.59 2.44
C ILE A 170 0.78 -21.59 3.88
N ASN A 171 -0.10 -21.46 4.88
CA ASN A 171 0.22 -21.58 6.32
C ASN A 171 1.42 -20.71 6.79
N THR A 172 1.67 -19.59 6.11
CA THR A 172 2.73 -18.64 6.49
C THR A 172 2.18 -17.68 7.54
N PRO A 173 2.98 -17.32 8.57
CA PRO A 173 2.54 -16.39 9.62
C PRO A 173 1.96 -15.08 9.05
N PRO A 174 0.83 -14.58 9.59
CA PRO A 174 0.15 -13.40 9.05
C PRO A 174 1.05 -12.16 8.96
N ALA A 175 1.87 -11.91 9.99
CA ALA A 175 2.77 -10.76 10.02
C ALA A 175 3.86 -10.86 8.94
N LYS A 176 4.46 -12.04 8.77
CA LYS A 176 5.44 -12.30 7.69
C LYS A 176 4.80 -12.10 6.31
N MET A 177 3.62 -12.68 6.09
CA MET A 177 2.88 -12.51 4.84
C MET A 177 2.55 -11.04 4.54
N LEU A 178 2.16 -10.26 5.54
CA LEU A 178 1.85 -8.84 5.37
C LEU A 178 3.07 -8.05 4.88
N VAL A 179 4.23 -8.27 5.51
CA VAL A 179 5.50 -7.61 5.12
C VAL A 179 5.93 -8.08 3.73
N PHE A 180 5.87 -9.38 3.45
CA PHE A 180 6.21 -9.93 2.14
C PHE A 180 5.34 -9.36 1.02
N VAL A 181 4.02 -9.36 1.18
CA VAL A 181 3.09 -8.83 0.17
C VAL A 181 3.28 -7.33 -0.02
N GLY A 182 3.59 -6.58 1.06
CA GLY A 182 4.01 -5.18 0.95
C GLY A 182 5.25 -5.02 0.07
N GLY A 183 6.28 -5.84 0.29
CA GLY A 183 7.48 -5.91 -0.54
C GLY A 183 7.19 -6.24 -1.99
N LEU A 184 6.45 -7.33 -2.23
CA LEU A 184 6.07 -7.79 -3.57
C LEU A 184 5.31 -6.70 -4.35
N ASN A 185 4.39 -6.00 -3.69
CA ASN A 185 3.69 -4.86 -4.25
C ASN A 185 4.64 -3.71 -4.63
N GLY A 186 5.70 -3.50 -3.85
CA GLY A 186 6.76 -2.53 -4.14
C GLY A 186 7.62 -2.94 -5.33
N LEU A 187 7.89 -4.24 -5.50
CA LEU A 187 8.60 -4.79 -6.65
C LEU A 187 7.80 -4.65 -7.96
N ILE A 188 6.48 -4.76 -7.89
CA ILE A 188 5.58 -4.64 -9.06
C ILE A 188 5.35 -3.17 -9.46
N LEU A 189 5.39 -2.24 -8.50
CA LEU A 189 5.15 -0.80 -8.70
C LEU A 189 5.85 -0.19 -9.94
N PRO A 190 7.17 -0.38 -10.17
CA PRO A 190 7.85 0.24 -11.29
C PRO A 190 7.27 -0.18 -12.65
N ILE A 191 6.70 -1.37 -12.78
CA ILE A 191 6.04 -1.84 -14.01
C ILE A 191 4.83 -0.96 -14.32
N GLY A 192 3.94 -0.80 -13.33
CA GLY A 192 2.75 0.04 -13.47
C GLY A 192 3.09 1.50 -13.76
N LEU A 193 4.06 2.05 -13.02
CA LEU A 193 4.52 3.43 -13.22
C LEU A 193 5.14 3.64 -14.61
N THR A 194 5.91 2.67 -15.11
CA THR A 194 6.47 2.71 -16.47
C THR A 194 5.37 2.79 -17.52
N ILE A 195 4.32 1.97 -17.38
CA ILE A 195 3.16 1.97 -18.29
C ILE A 195 2.44 3.31 -18.26
N PHE A 196 2.18 3.86 -17.06
CA PHE A 196 1.51 5.16 -16.93
C PHE A 196 2.32 6.31 -17.51
N LEU A 197 3.63 6.34 -17.26
CA LEU A 197 4.50 7.38 -17.82
C LEU A 197 4.61 7.27 -19.33
N TYR A 198 4.73 6.06 -19.87
CA TYR A 198 4.69 5.84 -21.31
C TYR A 198 3.39 6.35 -21.91
N ALA A 199 2.24 6.03 -21.31
CA ALA A 199 0.95 6.53 -21.78
C ALA A 199 0.90 8.08 -21.72
N ALA A 200 1.32 8.67 -20.61
CA ALA A 200 1.31 10.12 -20.42
C ALA A 200 2.26 10.87 -21.36
N TRP A 201 3.37 10.26 -21.76
CA TRP A 201 4.39 10.88 -22.62
C TRP A 201 4.15 10.63 -24.12
N ALA A 202 3.81 9.41 -24.50
CA ALA A 202 3.80 8.95 -25.89
C ALA A 202 2.39 8.70 -26.44
N ARG A 203 1.36 8.61 -25.59
CA ARG A 203 -0.02 8.29 -26.00
C ARG A 203 -0.96 9.46 -25.82
N SER A 204 -0.67 10.57 -26.49
CA SER A 204 -1.55 11.75 -26.50
C SER A 204 -2.94 11.46 -27.07
N ASP A 205 -3.06 10.42 -27.90
CA ASP A 205 -4.33 9.88 -28.40
C ASP A 205 -5.26 9.41 -27.28
N LEU A 206 -4.71 8.94 -26.15
CA LEU A 206 -5.47 8.49 -24.99
C LEU A 206 -5.82 9.63 -24.00
N MET A 207 -5.23 10.81 -24.15
CA MET A 207 -5.31 11.88 -23.16
C MET A 207 -6.46 12.87 -23.38
N GLY A 208 -7.26 12.70 -24.44
CA GLY A 208 -8.42 13.56 -24.70
C GLY A 208 -8.07 15.04 -24.82
N GLY A 209 -6.89 15.36 -25.37
CA GLY A 209 -6.37 16.74 -25.47
C GLY A 209 -5.69 17.28 -24.22
N HIS A 210 -5.76 16.58 -23.08
CA HIS A 210 -5.01 16.95 -21.88
C HIS A 210 -3.51 16.69 -22.06
N ARG A 211 -2.67 17.58 -21.56
CA ARG A 211 -1.21 17.44 -21.59
C ARG A 211 -0.66 17.64 -20.19
N TYR A 212 0.06 16.63 -19.70
CA TYR A 212 0.73 16.74 -18.43
C TYR A 212 1.89 17.75 -18.49
N PRO A 213 2.12 18.54 -17.42
CA PRO A 213 3.28 19.41 -17.33
C PRO A 213 4.59 18.62 -17.46
N ARG A 214 5.52 19.09 -18.30
CA ARG A 214 6.81 18.40 -18.55
C ARG A 214 7.63 18.18 -17.27
N GLY A 215 7.57 19.12 -16.32
CA GLY A 215 8.22 18.99 -15.02
C GLY A 215 7.68 17.80 -14.22
N LEU A 216 6.36 17.61 -14.20
CA LEU A 216 5.72 16.48 -13.52
C LEU A 216 6.11 15.16 -14.17
N LEU A 217 6.11 15.11 -15.50
CA LEU A 217 6.53 13.92 -16.23
C LEU A 217 8.01 13.58 -15.98
N SER A 218 8.89 14.59 -15.97
CA SER A 218 10.32 14.39 -15.70
C SER A 218 10.56 13.90 -14.28
N LEU A 219 9.86 14.45 -13.29
CA LEU A 219 9.86 13.95 -11.92
C LEU A 219 9.34 12.51 -11.85
N GLY A 220 8.28 12.20 -12.59
CA GLY A 220 7.74 10.85 -12.71
C GLY A 220 8.76 9.86 -13.25
N VAL A 221 9.49 10.20 -14.31
CA VAL A 221 10.56 9.38 -14.87
C VAL A 221 11.68 9.15 -13.85
N PHE A 222 12.09 10.19 -13.13
CA PHE A 222 13.09 10.06 -12.06
C PHE A 222 12.62 9.10 -10.95
N VAL A 223 11.39 9.28 -10.45
CA VAL A 223 10.80 8.39 -9.43
C VAL A 223 10.67 6.97 -9.97
N CYS A 224 10.33 6.78 -11.24
CA CYS A 224 10.24 5.46 -11.86
C CYS A 224 11.60 4.76 -11.98
N ALA A 225 12.65 5.51 -12.34
CA ALA A 225 14.01 4.97 -12.34
C ALA A 225 14.45 4.58 -10.92
N LEU A 226 14.10 5.40 -9.93
CA LEU A 226 14.36 5.10 -8.52
C LEU A 226 13.64 3.84 -8.06
N THR A 227 12.36 3.66 -8.40
CA THR A 227 11.60 2.45 -8.01
C THR A 227 12.13 1.19 -8.70
N TRP A 228 12.63 1.28 -9.93
CA TRP A 228 13.35 0.17 -10.57
C TRP A 228 14.66 -0.18 -9.84
N TYR A 229 15.46 0.83 -9.47
CA TYR A 229 16.69 0.62 -8.70
C TYR A 229 16.41 -0.01 -7.33
N MET A 230 15.41 0.50 -6.62
CA MET A 230 14.95 -0.05 -5.36
C MET A 230 14.45 -1.49 -5.53
N GLY A 231 13.65 -1.76 -6.55
CA GLY A 231 13.19 -3.11 -6.86
C GLY A 231 14.34 -4.10 -7.06
N TYR A 232 15.37 -3.70 -7.81
CA TYR A 232 16.58 -4.50 -7.99
C TYR A 232 17.32 -4.76 -6.67
N LYS A 233 17.46 -3.75 -5.81
CA LYS A 233 18.09 -3.89 -4.49
C LYS A 233 17.27 -4.73 -3.50
N SER A 234 15.95 -4.71 -3.63
CA SER A 234 15.04 -5.30 -2.64
C SER A 234 14.57 -6.71 -2.99
N ILE A 235 14.73 -7.18 -4.25
CA ILE A 235 14.18 -8.48 -4.67
C ILE A 235 14.68 -9.63 -3.80
N GLY A 236 16.00 -9.78 -3.64
CA GLY A 236 16.57 -10.84 -2.79
C GLY A 236 16.08 -10.76 -1.34
N PRO A 237 16.28 -9.62 -0.65
CA PRO A 237 15.83 -9.45 0.74
C PRO A 237 14.33 -9.69 0.94
N ILE A 238 13.46 -9.28 0.00
CA ILE A 238 12.01 -9.48 0.12
C ILE A 238 11.66 -10.96 0.02
N PHE A 239 12.22 -11.70 -0.94
CA PHE A 239 11.95 -13.13 -1.07
C PHE A 239 12.54 -13.94 0.08
N ALA A 240 13.66 -13.50 0.66
CA ALA A 240 14.25 -14.11 1.85
C ALA A 240 13.33 -14.04 3.10
N LEU A 241 12.30 -13.18 3.11
CA LEU A 241 11.30 -13.15 4.19
C LEU A 241 10.43 -14.41 4.24
N LEU A 242 10.37 -15.17 3.16
CA LEU A 242 9.65 -16.44 3.07
C LEU A 242 10.53 -17.65 3.33
N ASP A 243 11.85 -17.47 3.48
CA ASP A 243 12.74 -18.56 3.85
C ASP A 243 12.40 -19.01 5.29
N PRO A 244 12.38 -20.34 5.53
CA PRO A 244 11.97 -20.92 6.81
C PRO A 244 12.87 -20.55 7.98
#